data_AF-A0A533U608-F1
#
_entry.id   AF-A0A533U608-F1
#
_cell.length_a   1.000
_cell.length_b   1.000
_cell.length_c   1.000
_cell.angle_alpha   90.00
_cell.angle_beta   90.00
_cell.angle_gamma   90.00
#
_symmetry.space_group_name_H-M   'P 1'
#
loop_
_entity.id
_entity.type
_entity.pdbx_description
1 polymer ?
#
loop_
_entity_poly.entity_id
_entity_poly.type
_entity_poly.pdbx_seq_one_letter_code
_entity_poly.pdbx_strand_id
1 'polypeptide(L)'
;MALNLRVWLTACAFSSAVFTSGSVALAAGSSAKAKPVRESAAKAAEENPRGLVLSLSCTSCHGTDGKSVGIIPSIYGKSTEYIEASMLAFKSGARYSTVMSRHAKGYTDEEIRLIAEYFGRLSHNKK
;
A
#
# COMPACT_ATOMS: atom_id res chain seq x y z
N MET A 1 -10.19 50.41 -34.18
CA MET A 1 -8.94 49.68 -34.48
C MET A 1 -9.28 48.20 -34.53
N ALA A 2 -9.57 47.70 -35.73
CA ALA A 2 -9.84 46.30 -36.01
C ALA A 2 -8.77 45.85 -37.01
N LEU A 3 -7.97 44.84 -36.67
CA LEU A 3 -7.10 44.16 -37.63
C LEU A 3 -7.65 42.76 -37.86
N ASN A 4 -8.09 42.56 -39.10
CA ASN A 4 -8.54 41.32 -39.71
C ASN A 4 -7.37 40.57 -40.36
N LEU A 5 -7.70 39.37 -40.89
CA LEU A 5 -7.00 38.50 -41.86
C LEU A 5 -6.06 37.47 -41.21
N ARG A 6 -6.44 36.19 -41.06
CA ARG A 6 -6.66 35.13 -42.10
C ARG A 6 -5.53 35.04 -43.13
N VAL A 7 -5.26 33.80 -43.57
CA VAL A 7 -4.16 33.33 -44.44
C VAL A 7 -2.90 33.11 -43.59
N TRP A 8 -2.37 31.91 -43.40
CA TRP A 8 -1.91 30.95 -44.40
C TRP A 8 -2.11 29.51 -43.95
N LEU A 9 -3.03 28.85 -44.64
CA LEU A 9 -3.04 27.41 -44.83
C LEU A 9 -1.90 27.11 -45.85
N THR A 10 -0.75 26.59 -45.41
CA THR A 10 0.24 26.00 -46.32
C THR A 10 0.75 24.69 -45.76
N ALA A 11 0.25 23.64 -46.39
CA ALA A 11 0.78 22.29 -46.34
C ALA A 11 2.24 22.28 -46.83
N CYS A 12 3.12 21.64 -46.07
CA CYS A 12 4.35 21.04 -46.59
C CYS A 12 4.30 19.55 -46.26
N ALA A 13 3.77 18.77 -47.20
CA ALA A 13 4.14 17.39 -47.35
C ALA A 13 5.61 17.35 -47.75
N PHE A 14 6.48 16.71 -46.97
CA PHE A 14 7.81 16.31 -47.45
C PHE A 14 8.24 14.98 -46.81
N SER A 15 8.32 13.99 -47.70
CA SER A 15 9.33 12.94 -47.79
C SER A 15 9.46 11.92 -46.66
N SER A 16 8.98 10.73 -47.00
CA SER A 16 9.53 9.42 -46.68
C SER A 16 11.04 9.44 -46.39
N ALA A 17 11.41 9.13 -45.16
CA ALA A 17 12.74 8.66 -44.82
C ALA A 17 12.61 7.27 -44.19
N VAL A 18 12.95 6.26 -44.98
CA VAL A 18 13.10 4.87 -44.55
C VAL A 18 14.28 4.83 -43.57
N PHE A 19 14.00 4.72 -42.28
CA PHE A 19 15.00 4.46 -41.25
C PHE A 19 15.05 2.96 -40.98
N THR A 20 15.94 2.24 -41.69
CA THR A 20 16.30 0.86 -41.35
C THR A 20 17.06 0.86 -40.03
N SER A 21 16.34 0.66 -38.93
CA SER A 21 16.93 0.41 -37.61
C SER A 21 16.68 -1.04 -37.23
N GLY A 22 17.76 -1.82 -37.20
CA GLY A 22 17.75 -3.18 -36.71
C GLY A 22 17.25 -3.22 -35.27
N SER A 23 16.17 -3.95 -35.05
CA SER A 23 15.68 -4.23 -33.70
C SER A 23 16.50 -5.35 -33.09
N VAL A 24 17.45 -4.99 -32.23
CA VAL A 24 17.92 -5.88 -31.16
C VAL A 24 16.71 -6.17 -30.28
N ALA A 25 16.16 -7.37 -30.42
CA ALA A 25 15.16 -7.91 -29.52
C ALA A 25 15.84 -8.19 -28.16
N LEU A 26 15.84 -7.19 -27.27
CA LEU A 26 16.16 -7.40 -25.87
C LEU A 26 14.96 -8.08 -25.22
N ALA A 27 15.00 -9.41 -25.13
CA ALA A 27 14.02 -10.21 -24.42
C ALA A 27 13.99 -9.81 -22.93
N ALA A 28 12.94 -9.08 -22.53
CA ALA A 28 12.60 -8.85 -21.14
C ALA A 28 12.09 -10.16 -20.52
N GLY A 29 13.01 -10.94 -19.97
CA GLY A 29 12.73 -12.15 -19.22
C GLY A 29 12.13 -11.86 -17.85
N SER A 30 10.81 -11.98 -17.77
CA SER A 30 10.03 -12.62 -16.69
C SER A 30 10.29 -12.17 -15.24
N SER A 31 9.57 -11.13 -14.82
CA SER A 31 9.28 -10.89 -13.39
C SER A 31 8.46 -12.05 -12.82
N ALA A 32 9.11 -12.87 -12.00
CA ALA A 32 8.48 -13.93 -11.23
C ALA A 32 7.40 -13.38 -10.28
N LYS A 33 6.27 -14.10 -10.25
CA LYS A 33 5.04 -13.85 -9.49
C LYS A 33 5.28 -13.54 -7.99
N ALA A 34 4.98 -12.32 -7.56
CA ALA A 34 4.75 -11.94 -6.14
C ALA A 34 3.28 -11.53 -5.87
N LYS A 35 2.32 -12.21 -6.54
CA LYS A 35 0.98 -11.67 -6.85
C LYS A 35 -0.14 -11.68 -5.79
N PRO A 36 -0.15 -12.38 -4.65
CA PRO A 36 -1.33 -12.31 -3.76
C PRO A 36 -1.25 -11.21 -2.70
N VAL A 37 -0.11 -11.06 -2.02
CA VAL A 37 -0.02 -10.22 -0.80
C VAL A 37 -0.07 -8.74 -1.16
N ARG A 38 0.70 -8.33 -2.19
CA ARG A 38 0.76 -6.94 -2.66
C ARG A 38 -0.59 -6.46 -3.20
N GLU A 39 -1.35 -7.36 -3.82
CA GLU A 39 -2.66 -7.04 -4.39
C GLU A 39 -3.74 -6.91 -3.31
N SER A 40 -3.72 -7.76 -2.27
CA SER A 40 -4.62 -7.60 -1.12
C SER A 40 -4.27 -6.39 -0.25
N ALA A 41 -2.99 -6.03 -0.13
CA ALA A 41 -2.58 -4.80 0.56
C ALA A 41 -3.04 -3.56 -0.22
N ALA A 42 -2.88 -3.56 -1.54
CA ALA A 42 -3.37 -2.49 -2.41
C ALA A 42 -4.90 -2.35 -2.34
N LYS A 43 -5.64 -3.46 -2.35
CA LYS A 43 -7.11 -3.46 -2.23
C LYS A 43 -7.59 -3.00 -0.85
N ALA A 44 -6.90 -3.36 0.22
CA ALA A 44 -7.20 -2.86 1.57
C ALA A 44 -6.93 -1.34 1.69
N ALA A 45 -5.88 -0.86 1.04
CA ALA A 45 -5.53 0.55 1.01
C ALA A 45 -6.49 1.41 0.18
N GLU A 46 -6.99 0.91 -0.94
CA GLU A 46 -7.95 1.62 -1.80
C GLU A 46 -9.29 1.84 -1.09
N GLU A 47 -9.76 0.84 -0.34
CA GLU A 47 -11.03 0.90 0.38
C GLU A 47 -10.95 1.80 1.63
N ASN A 48 -9.79 1.81 2.30
CA ASN A 48 -9.58 2.58 3.52
C ASN A 48 -8.16 3.17 3.57
N PRO A 49 -7.91 4.29 2.86
CA PRO A 49 -6.58 4.89 2.79
C PRO A 49 -6.09 5.39 4.16
N ARG A 50 -7.01 5.76 5.06
CA ARG A 50 -6.66 6.18 6.43
C ARG A 50 -6.15 5.00 7.24
N GLY A 51 -6.80 3.84 7.17
CA GLY A 51 -6.36 2.61 7.82
C GLY A 51 -4.98 2.15 7.35
N LEU A 52 -4.65 2.30 6.06
CA LEU A 52 -3.30 2.09 5.56
C LEU A 52 -2.31 3.04 6.24
N VAL A 53 -2.54 4.35 6.18
CA VAL A 53 -1.58 5.37 6.66
C VAL A 53 -1.27 5.18 8.16
N LEU A 54 -2.30 4.92 8.97
CA LEU A 54 -2.13 4.64 10.40
C LEU A 54 -1.26 3.38 10.64
N SER A 55 -1.53 2.33 9.86
CA SER A 55 -0.86 1.03 9.95
C SER A 55 0.60 1.03 9.50
N LEU A 56 1.03 2.01 8.69
CA LEU A 56 2.43 2.10 8.22
C LEU A 56 3.42 2.18 9.38
N SER A 57 3.08 2.94 10.43
CA SER A 57 3.91 3.09 11.64
C SER A 57 4.20 1.75 12.34
N CYS A 58 3.25 0.80 12.26
CA CYS A 58 3.36 -0.49 12.93
C CYS A 58 4.42 -1.39 12.28
N THR A 59 4.68 -1.19 10.99
CA THR A 59 5.59 -2.04 10.19
C THR A 59 7.05 -1.90 10.60
N SER A 60 7.43 -0.76 11.22
CA SER A 60 8.80 -0.53 11.71
C SER A 60 9.22 -1.53 12.79
N CYS A 61 8.27 -1.99 13.60
CA CYS A 61 8.54 -3.00 14.65
C CYS A 61 7.96 -4.37 14.30
N HIS A 62 6.77 -4.43 13.70
CA HIS A 62 6.07 -5.68 13.42
C HIS A 62 6.37 -6.24 12.02
N GLY A 63 7.27 -5.61 11.27
CA GLY A 63 7.66 -6.03 9.93
C GLY A 63 6.67 -5.63 8.83
N THR A 64 7.10 -5.76 7.59
CA THR A 64 6.28 -5.48 6.41
C THR A 64 5.04 -6.38 6.41
N ASP A 65 3.87 -5.81 6.14
CA ASP A 65 2.57 -6.48 6.22
C ASP A 65 2.29 -7.15 7.58
N GLY A 66 2.98 -6.69 8.64
CA GLY A 66 2.88 -7.28 9.98
C GLY A 66 3.61 -8.61 10.15
N LYS A 67 4.47 -8.98 9.20
CA LYS A 67 5.30 -10.20 9.24
C LYS A 67 6.66 -9.90 9.84
N SER A 68 6.73 -10.01 11.16
CA SER A 68 7.98 -9.81 11.89
C SER A 68 8.97 -10.95 11.64
N VAL A 69 10.26 -10.62 11.62
CA VAL A 69 11.39 -11.57 11.45
C VAL A 69 12.24 -11.72 12.72
N GLY A 70 11.88 -11.05 13.81
CA GLY A 70 12.67 -10.98 15.03
C GLY A 70 11.87 -11.26 16.31
N ILE A 71 12.33 -10.69 17.43
CA ILE A 71 11.74 -10.88 18.77
C ILE A 71 10.35 -10.24 18.89
N ILE A 72 10.07 -9.18 18.12
CA ILE A 72 8.75 -8.55 18.10
C ILE A 72 7.76 -9.53 17.47
N PRO A 73 6.58 -9.76 18.07
CA PRO A 73 5.62 -10.72 17.55
C PRO A 73 5.04 -10.27 16.21
N SER A 74 4.81 -11.24 15.32
CA SER A 74 4.07 -11.05 14.07
C SER A 74 2.58 -10.81 14.36
N ILE A 75 2.01 -9.80 13.71
CA ILE A 75 0.57 -9.49 13.74
C ILE A 75 -0.16 -10.07 12.53
N TYR A 76 0.59 -10.51 11.52
CA TYR A 76 0.04 -11.22 10.37
C TYR A 76 -0.66 -12.51 10.80
N GLY A 77 -1.79 -12.82 10.17
CA GLY A 77 -2.58 -14.02 10.49
C GLY A 77 -3.57 -13.86 11.65
N LYS A 78 -3.63 -12.68 12.29
CA LYS A 78 -4.64 -12.36 13.31
C LYS A 78 -5.89 -11.73 12.68
N SER A 79 -7.08 -12.09 13.17
CA SER A 79 -8.33 -11.47 12.71
C SER A 79 -8.43 -10.02 13.15
N THR A 80 -9.30 -9.26 12.49
CA THR A 80 -9.62 -7.87 12.86
C THR A 80 -9.98 -7.76 14.33
N GLU A 81 -10.90 -8.60 14.80
CA GLU A 81 -11.42 -8.57 16.18
C GLU A 81 -10.31 -8.85 17.20
N TYR A 82 -9.40 -9.77 16.88
CA TYR A 82 -8.27 -10.06 17.76
C TYR A 82 -7.34 -8.84 17.91
N ILE A 83 -7.05 -8.16 16.80
CA ILE A 83 -6.14 -7.01 16.79
C ILE A 83 -6.77 -5.83 17.53
N GLU A 84 -8.04 -5.55 17.26
CA GLU A 84 -8.81 -4.49 17.93
C GLU A 84 -8.88 -4.74 19.45
N ALA A 85 -9.32 -5.93 19.86
CA ALA A 85 -9.41 -6.28 21.28
C ALA A 85 -8.04 -6.21 21.97
N SER A 86 -6.97 -6.64 21.29
CA SER A 86 -5.61 -6.55 21.83
C SER A 86 -5.16 -5.10 22.04
N MET A 87 -5.41 -4.23 21.07
CA MET A 87 -5.06 -2.81 21.14
C MET A 87 -5.85 -2.09 22.25
N LEU A 88 -7.15 -2.36 22.36
CA LEU A 88 -7.98 -1.82 23.45
C LEU A 88 -7.53 -2.32 24.82
N ALA A 89 -7.12 -3.60 24.92
CA ALA A 89 -6.57 -4.14 26.16
C ALA A 89 -5.21 -3.50 26.53
N PHE A 90 -4.36 -3.19 25.55
CA PHE A 90 -3.12 -2.44 25.78
C PHE A 90 -3.38 -0.99 26.19
N LYS A 91 -4.38 -0.34 25.58
CA LYS A 91 -4.77 1.04 25.86
C LYS A 91 -5.32 1.20 27.28
N SER A 92 -6.22 0.30 27.69
CA SER A 92 -6.80 0.26 29.04
C SER A 92 -5.82 -0.23 30.10
N GLY A 93 -4.75 -0.93 29.71
CA GLY A 93 -3.80 -1.55 30.63
C GLY A 93 -4.23 -2.94 31.12
N ALA A 94 -5.36 -3.47 30.64
CA ALA A 94 -5.80 -4.84 30.93
C ALA A 94 -4.80 -5.89 30.41
N ARG A 95 -4.02 -5.55 29.38
CA ARG A 95 -2.93 -6.38 28.86
C ARG A 95 -1.59 -5.70 29.06
N TYR A 96 -0.68 -6.39 29.74
CA TYR A 96 0.69 -5.93 29.93
C TYR A 96 1.48 -5.93 28.61
N SER A 97 2.29 -4.90 28.41
CA SER A 97 3.32 -4.86 27.38
C SER A 97 4.45 -3.92 27.76
N THR A 98 5.63 -4.13 27.17
CA THR A 98 6.79 -3.26 27.37
C THR A 98 6.65 -1.93 26.62
N VAL A 99 6.09 -1.95 25.41
CA VAL A 99 6.05 -0.78 24.51
C VAL A 99 4.64 -0.47 23.99
N MET A 100 3.83 -1.50 23.73
CA MET A 100 2.55 -1.35 23.04
C MET A 100 1.50 -0.56 23.83
N SER A 101 1.51 -0.62 25.17
CA SER A 101 0.58 0.13 26.01
C SER A 101 0.78 1.63 25.89
N ARG A 102 2.00 2.10 25.58
CA ARG A 102 2.26 3.52 25.29
C ARG A 102 1.77 3.89 23.90
N HIS A 103 1.97 3.01 22.91
CA HIS A 103 1.56 3.25 21.53
C HIS A 103 0.03 3.24 21.39
N ALA A 104 -0.64 2.26 22.01
CA ALA A 104 -2.10 2.13 21.95
C ALA A 104 -2.84 3.33 22.54
N LYS A 105 -2.26 4.02 23.53
CA LYS A 105 -2.80 5.26 24.10
C LYS A 105 -2.75 6.46 23.15
N GLY A 106 -1.87 6.43 22.14
CA GLY A 106 -1.76 7.49 21.14
C GLY A 106 -2.85 7.45 20.06
N TYR A 107 -3.65 6.39 20.01
CA TYR A 107 -4.71 6.21 19.03
C TYR A 107 -6.09 6.35 19.67
N THR A 108 -7.02 6.94 18.93
CA THR A 108 -8.45 6.87 19.26
C THR A 108 -9.01 5.47 19.04
N ASP A 109 -10.16 5.15 19.61
CA ASP A 109 -10.77 3.82 19.45
C ASP A 109 -11.15 3.56 17.98
N GLU A 110 -11.60 4.60 17.27
CA GLU A 110 -11.84 4.51 15.83
C GLU A 110 -10.54 4.24 15.05
N GLU A 111 -9.43 4.90 15.39
CA GLU A 111 -8.15 4.63 14.72
C GLU A 111 -7.63 3.22 14.99
N ILE A 112 -7.86 2.70 16.20
CA ILE A 112 -7.58 1.29 16.53
C ILE A 112 -8.39 0.36 15.63
N ARG A 113 -9.68 0.64 15.44
CA ARG A 113 -10.56 -0.12 14.54
C ARG A 113 -10.04 -0.12 13.10
N LEU A 114 -9.66 1.04 12.57
CA LEU A 114 -9.10 1.18 11.21
C LEU A 114 -7.78 0.41 11.04
N ILE A 115 -6.91 0.44 12.05
CA ILE A 115 -5.65 -0.33 12.05
C ILE A 115 -5.95 -1.84 12.06
N ALA A 116 -6.90 -2.26 12.90
CA ALA A 116 -7.30 -3.65 13.02
C ALA A 116 -7.90 -4.20 11.72
N GLU A 117 -8.76 -3.41 11.05
CA GLU A 117 -9.34 -3.78 9.75
C GLU A 117 -8.26 -3.98 8.69
N TYR A 118 -7.28 -3.08 8.63
CA TYR A 118 -6.18 -3.17 7.66
C TYR A 118 -5.40 -4.47 7.82
N PHE A 119 -4.89 -4.77 9.02
CA PHE A 119 -4.10 -5.98 9.26
C PHE A 119 -4.94 -7.25 9.24
N GLY A 120 -6.19 -7.20 9.71
CA GLY A 120 -7.14 -8.30 9.63
C GLY A 120 -7.38 -8.73 8.20
N ARG A 121 -7.56 -7.79 7.26
CA ARG A 121 -7.70 -8.09 5.82
C ARG A 121 -6.44 -8.72 5.23
N LEU A 122 -5.26 -8.23 5.60
CA LEU A 122 -3.98 -8.84 5.18
C LEU A 122 -3.84 -10.29 5.66
N SER A 123 -4.42 -10.62 6.82
CA SER A 123 -4.33 -11.93 7.45
C SER A 123 -5.10 -13.04 6.72
N HIS A 124 -6.24 -12.69 6.11
CA HIS A 124 -7.15 -13.64 5.45
C HIS A 124 -6.70 -14.03 4.04
N ASN A 125 -5.65 -13.40 3.52
CA ASN A 125 -5.04 -13.74 2.23
C ASN A 125 -4.11 -14.96 2.34
N LYS A 126 -4.59 -16.02 2.98
CA LYS A 126 -3.93 -17.32 3.00
C LYS A 126 -4.01 -17.90 1.57
N LYS A 127 -2.85 -18.07 0.93
CA LYS A 127 -2.70 -19.01 -0.18
C LYS A 127 -2.65 -20.43 0.35
#